data_AF-A0A0F8ZKR0-F1
#
_entry.id   AF-A0A0F8ZKR0-F1
#
_cell.length_a   1.000
_cell.length_b   1.000
_cell.length_c   1.000
_cell.angle_alpha   90.00
_cell.angle_beta   90.00
_cell.angle_gamma   90.00
#
_symmetry.space_group_name_H-M   'P 1'
#
loop_
_entity.id
_entity.type
_entity.pdbx_description
1 polymer ?
#
loop_
_entity_poly.entity_id
_entity_poly.type
_entity_poly.pdbx_seq_one_letter_code
_entity_poly.pdbx_strand_id
1 'polypeptide(L)' 'MNELPVEIEIQRVMNLVRGFGWEKVKEEIMGDTIKITLEKKVTLTSLQEGKEVPS' A
#
# COMPACT_ATOMS: atom_id res chain seq x y z
N MET A 1 -23.59 -2.78 8.90
CA MET A 1 -22.11 -2.63 8.97
C MET A 1 -21.85 -1.16 9.26
N ASN A 2 -21.05 -0.83 10.28
CA ASN A 2 -20.61 0.56 10.44
C ASN A 2 -19.63 0.84 9.30
N GLU A 3 -20.04 1.64 8.34
CA GLU A 3 -19.18 2.10 7.26
C GLU A 3 -18.15 3.06 7.87
N LEU A 4 -16.91 2.58 7.98
CA LEU A 4 -15.80 3.44 8.35
C LEU A 4 -15.55 4.41 7.19
N PRO A 5 -15.26 5.69 7.46
CA PRO A 5 -14.80 6.62 6.44
C PRO A 5 -13.64 6.01 5.64
N VAL A 6 -13.64 6.22 4.32
CA VAL A 6 -12.63 5.69 3.39
C VAL A 6 -11.21 6.08 3.84
N GLU A 7 -11.08 7.28 4.40
CA GLU A 7 -9.83 7.81 4.94
C GLU A 7 -9.29 6.94 6.08
N ILE A 8 -10.16 6.39 6.94
CA ILE A 8 -9.76 5.50 8.03
C ILE A 8 -9.25 4.18 7.46
N GLU A 9 -9.89 3.64 6.43
CA GLU A 9 -9.45 2.39 5.81
C GLU A 9 -8.09 2.56 5.13
N ILE A 10 -7.89 3.67 4.40
CA ILE A 10 -6.59 4.02 3.81
C ILE A 10 -5.54 4.18 4.92
N GLN A 11 -5.85 4.87 6.01
CA GLN A 11 -4.93 5.02 7.14
C GLN A 11 -4.55 3.68 7.78
N ARG A 12 -5.47 2.73 7.89
CA ARG A 12 -5.17 1.38 8.40
C ARG A 12 -4.15 0.68 7.53
N VAL A 13 -4.34 0.70 6.20
CA VAL A 13 -3.37 0.11 5.27
C VAL A 13 -2.02 0.80 5.40
N MET A 14 -2.00 2.14 5.43
CA MET A 14 -0.77 2.90 5.60
C MET A 14 -0.04 2.56 6.91
N ASN A 15 -0.76 2.40 8.01
CA ASN A 15 -0.16 2.03 9.29
C ASN A 15 0.48 0.63 9.25
N LEU A 16 -0.11 -0.31 8.52
CA LEU A 16 0.45 -1.64 8.31
C LEU A 16 1.72 -1.59 7.46
N VAL A 17 1.72 -0.82 6.37
CA VAL A 17 2.81 -0.87 5.38
C VAL A 17 3.98 0.08 5.69
N ARG A 18 3.75 1.14 6.48
CA ARG A 18 4.74 2.19 6.77
C ARG A 18 6.00 1.65 7.44
N GLY A 19 5.88 0.66 8.32
CA GLY A 19 7.03 0.02 8.97
C GLY A 19 7.96 -0.69 7.99
N PHE A 20 7.47 -1.05 6.80
CA PHE A 20 8.27 -1.64 5.74
C PHE A 20 8.86 -0.61 4.77
N GLY A 21 8.66 0.70 5.03
CA GLY A 21 9.19 1.79 4.23
C GLY A 21 8.38 2.12 2.97
N TRP A 22 7.12 1.67 2.88
CA TRP A 22 6.21 2.07 1.82
C TRP A 22 5.55 3.42 2.13
N GLU A 23 5.43 4.26 1.11
CA GLU A 23 4.83 5.59 1.15
C GLU A 23 3.71 5.68 0.11
N LYS A 24 2.62 6.39 0.44
CA LYS A 24 1.50 6.60 -0.49
C LYS A 24 1.84 7.71 -1.47
N VAL A 25 1.71 7.44 -2.76
CA VAL A 25 1.94 8.43 -3.82
C VAL A 25 0.66 8.86 -4.53
N LYS A 26 -0.39 8.02 -4.51
CA LYS A 26 -1.69 8.35 -5.11
C LYS A 26 -2.81 7.60 -4.41
N GLU A 27 -3.99 8.20 -4.37
CA GLU A 27 -5.24 7.53 -4.06
C GLU A 27 -6.32 7.92 -5.07
N GLU A 28 -7.16 6.96 -5.43
CA GLU A 28 -8.31 7.12 -6.31
C GLU A 28 -9.49 6.36 -5.72
N ILE A 29 -10.61 7.05 -5.56
CA ILE A 29 -11.87 6.46 -5.11
C ILE A 29 -12.77 6.34 -6.35
N MET A 30 -13.11 5.12 -6.73
CA MET A 30 -13.93 4.81 -7.90
C MET A 30 -15.16 4.01 -7.47
N GLY A 31 -16.24 4.70 -7.10
CA GLY A 31 -17.43 4.06 -6.55
C GLY A 31 -17.09 3.24 -5.32
N ASP A 32 -17.25 1.93 -5.41
CA ASP A 32 -17.01 0.98 -4.32
C ASP A 32 -15.55 0.49 -4.24
N THR A 33 -14.64 1.05 -5.04
CA THR A 33 -13.22 0.64 -5.08
C THR A 33 -12.30 1.75 -4.61
N ILE A 34 -11.42 1.41 -3.67
CA ILE A 34 -10.30 2.26 -3.25
C ILE A 34 -9.04 1.74 -3.93
N LYS A 35 -8.40 2.57 -4.76
CA LYS A 35 -7.09 2.28 -5.35
C LYS A 35 -6.06 3.18 -4.68
N ILE A 36 -5.03 2.59 -4.08
CA ILE A 36 -3.87 3.31 -3.57
C ILE A 36 -2.63 2.85 -4.33
N THR A 37 -1.79 3.80 -4.72
CA THR A 37 -0.47 3.53 -5.27
C THR A 37 0.56 3.78 -4.19
N LEU A 38 1.40 2.77 -3.92
CA LEU A 38 2.47 2.82 -2.93
C LEU A 38 3.82 2.75 -3.63
N GLU A 39 4.77 3.52 -3.14
CA GLU A 39 6.16 3.52 -3.58
C GLU A 39 7.07 3.22 -2.39
N LYS A 40 8.16 2.49 -2.62
CA LYS A 40 9.24 2.30 -1.66
C LYS A 40 10.55 2.58 -2.36
N LYS A 41 11.35 3.46 -1.77
CA LYS A 41 12.73 3.67 -2.21
C LYS A 41 13.55 2.45 -1.84
N VAL A 42 14.10 1.78 -2.86
CA VAL A 42 14.98 0.62 -2.69
C VAL A 42 16.42 1.04 -2.97
N THR A 43 17.34 0.65 -2.10
CA THR A 43 18.79 0.79 -2.36
C THR A 43 19.26 -0.51 -3.00
N LEU A 44 20.05 -0.44 -4.07
CA LEU A 44 20.52 -1.60 -4.88
C LEU A 44 21.22 -2.71 -4.07
N THR A 45 21.64 -2.44 -2.84
CA THR A 45 22.25 -3.40 -1.91
C THR A 45 21.26 -4.17 -1.05
N SER A 46 19.97 -3.82 -1.05
CA SER A 46 18.97 -4.31 -0.09
C SER A 46 17.96 -5.33 -0.63
N LEU A 47 17.95 -5.58 -1.95
CA LEU A 47 17.02 -6.53 -2.59
C LEU A 47 17.75 -7.29 -3.71
N GLN A 48 17.59 -8.61 -3.73
CA GLN A 48 17.92 -9.46 -4.87
C GLN A 48 16.63 -9.74 -5.65
N GLU A 49 16.71 -9.87 -6.97
CA GLU A 49 15.57 -10.33 -7.77
C GLU A 49 15.10 -11.70 -7.24
N GLY A 50 13.89 -11.72 -6.68
CA GLY A 50 13.24 -12.96 -6.23
C GLY A 50 12.63 -13.70 -7.42
N LYS A 51 12.59 -15.04 -7.35
CA LYS A 51 11.76 -15.85 -8.26
C LYS A 51 10.30 -15.69 -7.86
N GLU A 52 9.39 -15.61 -8.85
CA GLU A 52 7.95 -15.61 -8.61
C GLU A 52 7.55 -16.77 -7.69
N VAL A 53 6.83 -16.45 -6.62
CA VAL A 53 6.21 -17.45 -5.75
C VAL A 53 4.78 -17.64 -6.27
N PRO A 54 4.41 -18.84 -6.75
CA PRO A 54 3.07 -19.09 -7.26
C PRO A 54 2.02 -18.90 -6.16
N SER A 55 0.90 -18.28 -6.54
CA SER A 55 -0.24 -17.94 -5.68
C SER A 55 -1.13 -19.14 -5.37
#